data_AF-A0A388KEF6-F1
#
_entry.id   AF-A0A388KEF6-F1
#
_cell.length_a   1.000
_cell.length_b   1.000
_cell.length_c   1.000
_cell.angle_alpha   90.00
_cell.angle_beta   90.00
_cell.angle_gamma   90.00
#
_symmetry.space_group_name_H-M   'P 1'
#
loop_
_entity.id
_entity.type
_entity.pdbx_description
1 polymer ?
#
loop_
_entity_poly.entity_id
_entity_poly.type
_entity_poly.pdbx_seq_one_letter_code
_entity_poly.pdbx_strand_id
1 'polypeptide(L)'
;MSRESGNSGISGSIGPAGNSGGGRSGGDGSRSSSENWMAGRTCFRCGDPDHFRNFSEDYQDAKRRGIPFVPPPQAEAKRLEELAEKRKFEDERDARLMRMVREEVFREKEKYEGASTARRIVKIIKTNERGETSKEEKERLRRLIATAEADEEELEDDELLRLRRRAAGLSLNDKRKRGKETVVGDNPPMIIPTKGQRTGMSCGAKSRISKICADRGVGAGCSTSILEPVGKISLSLKHVTVGTGPDDKEKYEAECRELFEALAVDELKDACKADRVVYGKREIAISRLVKRRVVKAYDPVNVALPVSSRVGLRRSGRTARTTEDDADKDNEEASE
;
A
#
# COMPACT_ATOMS: atom_id res chain seq x y z
N MET A 1 -21.49 -36.52 -29.47
CA MET A 1 -22.55 -36.34 -28.46
C MET A 1 -22.87 -34.86 -28.38
N SER A 2 -23.98 -34.49 -28.98
CA SER A 2 -24.50 -33.12 -29.04
C SER A 2 -25.04 -32.68 -27.69
N ARG A 3 -24.74 -31.44 -27.27
CA ARG A 3 -25.63 -30.66 -26.40
C ARG A 3 -25.77 -29.26 -26.96
N GLU A 4 -26.98 -29.01 -27.40
CA GLU A 4 -27.54 -27.78 -27.94
C GLU A 4 -27.90 -26.80 -26.81
N SER A 5 -28.10 -25.53 -27.20
CA SER A 5 -29.09 -24.58 -26.66
C SER A 5 -28.97 -24.19 -25.18
N GLY A 6 -28.68 -22.95 -24.80
CA GLY A 6 -29.30 -21.70 -25.25
C GLY A 6 -30.13 -21.14 -24.09
N ASN A 7 -29.97 -19.85 -23.73
CA ASN A 7 -31.12 -19.06 -23.28
C ASN A 7 -30.83 -17.55 -23.24
N SER A 8 -31.87 -16.83 -23.63
CA SER A 8 -32.06 -15.40 -23.89
C SER A 8 -32.52 -14.59 -22.68
N GLY A 9 -32.48 -13.25 -22.82
CA GLY A 9 -33.31 -12.27 -22.10
C GLY A 9 -32.44 -11.20 -21.42
N ILE A 10 -32.28 -9.96 -21.91
CA ILE A 10 -33.27 -8.89 -22.21
C ILE A 10 -34.28 -8.68 -21.09
N SER A 11 -34.03 -7.64 -20.28
CA SER A 11 -34.99 -6.81 -19.56
C SER A 11 -34.17 -5.61 -19.03
N GLY A 12 -34.34 -4.35 -19.45
CA GLY A 12 -35.50 -3.73 -20.08
C GLY A 12 -36.47 -3.24 -19.00
N SER A 13 -36.12 -2.21 -18.24
CA SER A 13 -37.05 -1.50 -17.35
C SER A 13 -36.93 0.00 -17.59
N ILE A 14 -37.84 0.45 -18.47
CA ILE A 14 -38.21 1.83 -18.78
C ILE A 14 -39.35 2.23 -17.83
N GLY A 15 -39.25 3.42 -17.21
CA GLY A 15 -40.38 4.23 -16.74
C GLY A 15 -41.01 3.88 -15.38
N PRO A 16 -41.76 4.80 -14.74
CA PRO A 16 -42.60 5.79 -15.44
C PRO A 16 -42.35 7.26 -15.07
N ALA A 17 -42.66 8.11 -16.05
CA ALA A 17 -43.07 9.49 -15.87
C ALA A 17 -44.43 9.56 -15.17
N GLY A 18 -44.61 10.54 -14.29
CA GLY A 18 -45.92 10.98 -13.81
C GLY A 18 -45.75 12.02 -12.72
N ASN A 19 -46.62 13.00 -12.56
CA ASN A 19 -47.63 13.53 -13.47
C ASN A 19 -47.90 14.96 -12.98
N SER A 20 -48.21 15.83 -13.93
CA SER A 20 -48.67 17.20 -13.69
C SER A 20 -49.94 17.20 -12.85
N GLY A 21 -49.97 17.98 -11.78
CA GLY A 21 -51.17 18.19 -10.95
C GLY A 21 -51.32 19.66 -10.60
N GLY A 22 -51.91 20.42 -11.52
CA GLY A 22 -52.41 21.75 -11.24
C GLY A 22 -53.71 21.69 -10.43
N GLY A 23 -53.83 22.53 -9.41
CA GLY A 23 -55.05 22.71 -8.62
C GLY A 23 -55.06 24.09 -7.99
N ARG A 24 -55.94 24.94 -8.50
CA ARG A 24 -56.21 26.34 -8.11
C ARG A 24 -57.02 26.42 -6.81
N SER A 25 -57.13 27.66 -6.31
CA SER A 25 -58.14 28.17 -5.36
C SER A 25 -57.78 27.90 -3.90
N GLY A 26 -57.65 28.87 -3.02
CA GLY A 26 -58.32 30.16 -2.93
C GLY A 26 -58.64 30.31 -1.44
N GLY A 27 -58.18 31.39 -0.81
CA GLY A 27 -58.32 31.53 0.63
C GLY A 27 -57.54 32.72 1.15
N ASP A 28 -58.03 33.92 0.83
CA ASP A 28 -57.76 35.15 1.56
C ASP A 28 -58.29 35.00 2.99
N GLY A 29 -57.51 34.31 3.81
CA GLY A 29 -57.68 34.26 5.24
C GLY A 29 -56.59 35.10 5.86
N SER A 30 -56.84 36.41 5.97
CA SER A 30 -56.10 37.36 6.81
C SER A 30 -56.15 36.93 8.28
N ARG A 31 -55.43 35.86 8.61
CA ARG A 31 -55.17 35.41 9.95
C ARG A 31 -53.78 35.85 10.30
N SER A 32 -53.74 36.98 11.01
CA SER A 32 -52.71 37.40 11.94
C SER A 32 -51.32 36.95 11.55
N SER A 33 -50.66 37.83 10.80
CA SER A 33 -49.21 37.95 10.67
C SER A 33 -48.55 37.73 12.03
N SER A 34 -48.28 36.48 12.39
CA SER A 34 -47.15 36.16 13.24
C SER A 34 -45.97 36.58 12.40
N GLU A 35 -45.46 37.77 12.67
CA GLU A 35 -44.23 38.29 12.09
C GLU A 35 -43.27 37.12 11.97
N ASN A 36 -42.92 36.81 10.72
CA ASN A 36 -41.96 35.78 10.43
C ASN A 36 -40.63 36.36 10.95
N TRP A 37 -40.34 36.15 12.23
CA TRP A 37 -39.28 36.81 13.01
C TRP A 37 -37.85 36.52 12.47
N MET A 38 -37.79 35.66 11.45
CA MET A 38 -36.63 35.24 10.70
C MET A 38 -36.52 35.90 9.32
N ALA A 39 -37.55 36.60 8.83
CA ALA A 39 -37.52 37.29 7.54
C ALA A 39 -36.48 38.43 7.60
N GLY A 40 -35.42 38.31 6.80
CA GLY A 40 -34.32 39.27 6.74
C GLY A 40 -33.10 38.95 7.61
N ARG A 41 -33.09 37.84 8.36
CA ARG A 41 -31.87 37.40 9.07
C ARG A 41 -31.01 36.53 8.14
N THR A 42 -29.87 37.07 7.74
CA THR A 42 -28.84 36.33 6.99
C THR A 42 -27.88 35.63 7.95
N CYS A 43 -27.30 34.51 7.54
CA CYS A 43 -26.31 33.80 8.36
C CYS A 43 -25.13 34.72 8.67
N PHE A 44 -24.82 34.93 9.95
CA PHE A 44 -23.74 35.83 10.39
C PHE A 44 -22.36 35.42 9.85
N ARG A 45 -22.22 34.17 9.40
CA ARG A 45 -20.97 33.59 8.90
C ARG A 45 -20.84 33.58 7.37
N CYS A 46 -21.94 33.52 6.63
CA CYS A 46 -21.90 33.44 5.15
C CYS A 46 -22.79 34.46 4.42
N GLY A 47 -23.59 35.27 5.13
CA GLY A 47 -24.46 36.30 4.55
C GLY A 47 -25.67 35.77 3.78
N ASP A 48 -25.83 34.45 3.69
CA ASP A 48 -26.88 33.82 2.89
C ASP A 48 -28.20 33.72 3.69
N PRO A 49 -29.33 34.20 3.16
CA PRO A 49 -30.64 34.13 3.82
C PRO A 49 -31.23 32.71 3.85
N ASP A 50 -30.85 31.84 2.91
CA ASP A 50 -31.40 30.48 2.80
C ASP A 50 -30.66 29.44 3.66
N HIS A 51 -29.48 29.77 4.19
CA HIS A 51 -28.70 28.86 5.03
C HIS A 51 -29.44 28.45 6.32
N PHE A 52 -30.32 29.32 6.84
CA PHE A 52 -31.15 29.04 8.00
C PHE A 52 -32.33 28.12 7.70
N ARG A 53 -32.77 28.01 6.45
CA ARG A 53 -33.97 27.25 6.09
C ARG A 53 -33.73 25.74 6.20
N ASN A 54 -32.58 25.25 5.72
CA ASN A 54 -32.17 23.85 5.88
C ASN A 54 -31.83 23.52 7.34
N PHE A 55 -31.18 24.44 8.05
CA PHE A 55 -30.87 24.24 9.47
C PHE A 55 -32.14 24.23 10.35
N SER A 56 -33.19 24.92 9.91
CA SER A 56 -34.48 24.95 10.60
C SER A 56 -35.21 23.61 10.52
N GLU A 57 -35.14 22.86 9.42
CA GLU A 57 -35.81 21.55 9.33
C GLU A 57 -35.16 20.51 10.24
N ASP A 58 -33.83 20.40 10.20
CA ASP A 58 -33.07 19.49 11.07
C ASP A 58 -33.19 19.87 12.55
N TYR A 59 -33.19 21.17 12.85
CA TYR A 59 -33.43 21.67 14.21
C TYR A 59 -34.85 21.37 14.71
N GLN A 60 -35.86 21.59 13.86
CA GLN A 60 -37.25 21.28 14.19
C GLN A 60 -37.44 19.77 14.38
N ASP A 61 -36.77 18.92 13.59
CA ASP A 61 -36.84 17.47 13.75
C ASP A 61 -36.17 17.01 15.05
N ALA A 62 -34.97 17.53 15.37
CA ALA A 62 -34.31 17.27 16.64
C ALA A 62 -35.18 17.69 17.83
N LYS A 63 -35.83 18.85 17.72
CA LYS A 63 -36.78 19.36 18.73
C LYS A 63 -38.00 18.47 18.89
N ARG A 64 -38.60 17.96 17.79
CA ARG A 64 -39.71 17.00 17.85
C ARG A 64 -39.30 15.68 18.51
N ARG A 65 -38.05 15.26 18.35
CA ARG A 65 -37.48 14.06 18.99
C ARG A 65 -37.03 14.29 20.44
N GLY A 66 -37.07 15.53 20.94
CA GLY A 66 -36.56 15.88 22.26
C GLY A 66 -35.03 15.74 22.39
N ILE A 67 -34.30 15.73 21.28
CA ILE A 67 -32.83 15.61 21.28
C ILE A 67 -32.24 17.02 21.37
N PRO A 68 -31.41 17.33 22.38
CA PRO A 68 -30.74 18.62 22.45
C PRO A 68 -29.86 18.83 21.21
N PHE A 69 -30.14 19.90 20.47
CA PHE A 69 -29.42 20.25 19.26
C PHE A 69 -28.04 20.82 19.62
N VAL A 70 -27.04 19.95 19.66
CA VAL A 70 -25.64 20.33 19.76
C VAL A 70 -25.06 20.20 18.35
N PRO A 71 -24.62 21.31 17.71
CA PRO A 71 -23.95 21.22 16.42
C PRO A 71 -22.81 20.20 16.49
N PRO A 72 -22.76 19.21 15.58
CA PRO A 72 -21.70 18.22 15.59
C PRO A 72 -20.34 18.92 15.63
N PRO A 73 -19.39 18.47 16.48
CA PRO A 73 -18.07 19.05 16.52
C PRO A 73 -17.52 19.08 15.09
N GLN A 74 -17.09 20.25 14.59
CA GLN A 74 -16.60 20.39 13.21
C GLN A 74 -15.44 19.42 12.88
N ALA A 75 -14.78 18.87 13.90
CA ALA A 75 -13.77 17.82 13.79
C ALA A 75 -14.33 16.46 13.31
N GLU A 76 -15.56 16.10 13.69
CA GLU A 76 -16.17 14.82 13.29
C GLU A 76 -16.60 14.84 11.82
N ALA A 77 -17.14 15.97 11.36
CA ALA A 77 -17.48 16.16 9.95
C ALA A 77 -16.24 16.04 9.06
N LYS A 78 -15.13 16.68 9.43
CA LYS A 78 -13.85 16.58 8.71
C LYS A 78 -13.32 15.14 8.66
N ARG A 79 -13.42 14.38 9.75
CA ARG A 79 -13.02 12.97 9.78
C ARG A 79 -13.86 12.10 8.84
N LEU A 80 -15.16 12.36 8.77
CA LEU A 80 -16.07 11.65 7.87
C LEU A 80 -15.78 11.95 6.40
N GLU A 81 -15.47 13.20 6.09
CA GLU A 81 -15.07 13.63 4.75
C GLU A 81 -13.74 12.97 4.31
N GLU A 82 -12.73 12.98 5.18
CA GLU A 82 -11.44 12.34 4.92
C GLU A 82 -11.58 10.82 4.67
N LEU A 83 -12.45 10.15 5.43
CA LEU A 83 -12.75 8.73 5.20
C LEU A 83 -13.47 8.49 3.87
N ALA A 84 -14.37 9.38 3.48
CA ALA A 84 -15.07 9.30 2.19
C ALA A 84 -14.12 9.53 1.01
N GLU A 85 -13.18 10.47 1.14
CA GLU A 85 -12.15 10.73 0.14
C GLU A 85 -11.18 9.55 0.00
N LYS A 86 -10.72 9.00 1.13
CA LYS A 86 -9.88 7.79 1.14
C LYS A 86 -10.56 6.62 0.45
N ARG A 87 -11.86 6.43 0.67
CA ARG A 87 -12.65 5.40 0.01
C ARG A 87 -12.72 5.60 -1.50
N LYS A 88 -12.94 6.83 -1.97
CA LYS A 88 -12.92 7.15 -3.41
C LYS A 88 -11.57 6.83 -4.06
N PHE A 89 -10.47 7.14 -3.38
CA PHE A 89 -9.13 6.84 -3.88
C PHE A 89 -8.88 5.32 -4.00
N GLU A 90 -9.34 4.54 -3.03
CA GLU A 90 -9.29 3.08 -3.07
C GLU A 90 -10.14 2.51 -4.21
N ASP A 91 -11.37 2.98 -4.38
CA ASP A 91 -12.29 2.58 -5.45
C ASP A 91 -11.72 2.93 -6.85
N GLU A 92 -11.06 4.09 -7.00
CA GLU A 92 -10.41 4.48 -8.25
C GLU A 92 -9.18 3.61 -8.57
N ARG A 93 -8.39 3.28 -7.55
CA ARG A 93 -7.25 2.34 -7.69
C ARG A 93 -7.75 0.95 -8.13
N ASP A 94 -8.84 0.47 -7.52
CA ASP A 94 -9.44 -0.82 -7.86
C ASP A 94 -10.06 -0.80 -9.27
N ALA A 95 -10.71 0.30 -9.66
CA ALA A 95 -11.23 0.48 -11.01
C ALA A 95 -10.12 0.47 -12.09
N ARG A 96 -8.96 1.08 -11.81
CA ARG A 96 -7.77 1.01 -12.68
C ARG A 96 -7.26 -0.43 -12.79
N LEU A 97 -7.15 -1.14 -11.68
CA LEU A 97 -6.73 -2.54 -11.65
C LEU A 97 -7.68 -3.43 -12.44
N MET A 98 -8.98 -3.30 -12.21
CA MET A 98 -10.00 -4.06 -12.93
C MET A 98 -10.02 -3.77 -14.44
N ARG A 99 -9.63 -2.57 -14.86
CA ARG A 99 -9.47 -2.23 -16.29
C ARG A 99 -8.31 -3.01 -16.92
N MET A 100 -7.15 -3.04 -16.25
CA MET A 100 -5.98 -3.81 -16.72
C MET A 100 -6.26 -5.32 -16.77
N VAL A 101 -6.91 -5.86 -15.74
CA VAL A 101 -7.27 -7.29 -15.71
C VAL A 101 -8.21 -7.63 -16.86
N ARG A 102 -9.23 -6.79 -17.12
CA ARG A 102 -10.12 -7.00 -18.27
C ARG A 102 -9.35 -6.95 -19.58
N GLU A 103 -8.49 -5.95 -19.78
CA GLU A 103 -7.69 -5.81 -21.00
C GLU A 103 -6.79 -7.04 -21.24
N GLU A 104 -6.13 -7.56 -20.20
CA GLU A 104 -5.28 -8.74 -20.31
C GLU A 104 -6.09 -10.00 -20.64
N VAL A 105 -7.24 -10.20 -19.99
CA VAL A 105 -8.15 -11.32 -20.28
C VAL A 105 -8.67 -11.25 -21.73
N PHE A 106 -8.99 -10.06 -22.23
CA PHE A 106 -9.37 -9.88 -23.63
C PHE A 106 -8.20 -10.17 -24.58
N ARG A 107 -6.99 -9.71 -24.25
CA ARG A 107 -5.77 -9.94 -25.04
C ARG A 107 -5.36 -11.41 -25.08
N GLU A 108 -5.56 -12.15 -23.99
CA GLU A 108 -5.33 -13.60 -23.92
C GLU A 108 -6.37 -14.37 -24.74
N LYS A 109 -7.65 -13.98 -24.64
CA LYS A 109 -8.73 -14.59 -25.43
C LYS A 109 -8.48 -14.46 -26.94
N GLU A 110 -8.01 -13.30 -27.41
CA GLU A 110 -7.69 -13.07 -28.83
C GLU A 110 -6.56 -13.97 -29.33
N LYS A 111 -5.54 -14.25 -28.49
CA LYS A 111 -4.45 -15.17 -28.80
C LYS A 111 -4.91 -16.63 -28.96
N TYR A 112 -5.89 -17.07 -28.17
CA TYR A 112 -6.39 -18.46 -28.21
C TYR A 112 -7.52 -18.68 -29.24
N GLU A 113 -8.45 -17.74 -29.43
CA GLU A 113 -9.52 -17.87 -30.43
C GLU A 113 -9.05 -17.59 -31.87
N GLY A 114 -8.04 -16.72 -32.06
CA GLY A 114 -7.48 -16.41 -33.39
C GLY A 114 -6.80 -17.59 -34.08
N ALA A 115 -6.41 -18.63 -33.33
CA ALA A 115 -5.76 -19.83 -33.88
C ALA A 115 -6.76 -20.94 -34.29
N SER A 116 -7.96 -21.00 -33.68
CA SER A 116 -8.86 -22.15 -33.87
C SER A 116 -10.01 -21.90 -34.86
N THR A 117 -10.41 -20.65 -35.10
CA THR A 117 -11.51 -20.33 -36.04
C THR A 117 -11.06 -20.04 -37.47
N ALA A 118 -9.75 -20.03 -37.76
CA ALA A 118 -9.17 -19.77 -39.08
C ALA A 118 -9.32 -20.91 -40.12
N ARG A 119 -10.15 -21.94 -39.89
CA ARG A 119 -10.31 -23.06 -40.83
C ARG A 119 -11.55 -23.04 -41.72
N ARG A 120 -12.53 -22.15 -41.53
CA ARG A 120 -13.67 -22.06 -42.45
C ARG A 120 -14.26 -20.66 -42.48
N ILE A 121 -13.65 -19.76 -43.24
CA ILE A 121 -14.36 -18.76 -44.07
C ILE A 121 -13.32 -18.28 -45.09
N VAL A 122 -13.76 -18.25 -46.34
CA VAL A 122 -13.04 -17.89 -47.56
C VAL A 122 -12.13 -16.69 -47.34
N LYS A 123 -10.85 -16.85 -47.70
CA LYS A 123 -9.82 -15.80 -47.75
C LYS A 123 -10.27 -14.65 -48.64
N ILE A 124 -10.93 -13.65 -48.08
CA ILE A 124 -10.86 -12.30 -48.61
C ILE A 124 -9.53 -11.77 -48.08
N ILE A 125 -8.54 -11.69 -48.97
CA ILE A 125 -7.24 -11.08 -48.71
C ILE A 125 -7.53 -9.62 -48.38
N LYS A 126 -7.65 -9.31 -47.09
CA LYS A 126 -7.88 -7.96 -46.60
C LYS A 126 -6.55 -7.22 -46.68
N THR A 127 -6.28 -6.65 -47.84
CA THR A 127 -5.26 -5.61 -48.02
C THR A 127 -5.72 -4.37 -47.26
N ASN A 128 -4.80 -3.71 -46.57
CA ASN A 128 -5.08 -2.40 -45.95
C ASN A 128 -5.35 -1.34 -47.04
N GLU A 129 -5.81 -0.15 -46.67
CA GLU A 129 -6.12 0.95 -47.62
C GLU A 129 -4.92 1.37 -48.48
N ARG A 130 -3.72 0.94 -48.09
CA ARG A 130 -2.44 1.19 -48.76
C ARG A 130 -2.00 0.06 -49.70
N GLY A 131 -2.74 -1.04 -49.75
CA GLY A 131 -2.38 -2.22 -50.57
C GLY A 131 -1.19 -3.03 -50.04
N GLU A 132 -0.63 -2.67 -48.89
CA GLU A 132 0.49 -3.38 -48.27
C GLU A 132 -0.02 -4.70 -47.66
N THR A 133 0.76 -5.77 -47.82
CA THR A 133 0.44 -7.03 -47.14
C THR A 133 0.73 -6.89 -45.64
N SER A 134 0.00 -7.59 -44.76
CA SER A 134 0.21 -7.42 -43.30
C SER A 134 1.64 -7.76 -42.84
N LYS A 135 2.39 -8.53 -43.64
CA LYS A 135 3.81 -8.80 -43.41
C LYS A 135 4.67 -7.56 -43.62
N GLU A 136 4.38 -6.79 -44.66
CA GLU A 136 5.10 -5.58 -45.04
C GLU A 136 4.79 -4.42 -44.09
N GLU A 137 3.53 -4.28 -43.67
CA GLU A 137 3.13 -3.32 -42.63
C GLU A 137 3.80 -3.65 -41.28
N LYS A 138 3.83 -4.92 -40.90
CA LYS A 138 4.51 -5.38 -39.68
C LYS A 138 6.02 -5.14 -39.72
N GLU A 139 6.65 -5.30 -40.89
CA GLU A 139 8.07 -5.00 -41.07
C GLU A 139 8.33 -3.49 -40.97
N ARG A 140 7.49 -2.67 -41.59
CA ARG A 140 7.57 -1.21 -41.50
C ARG A 140 7.39 -0.72 -40.06
N LEU A 141 6.41 -1.25 -39.33
CA LEU A 141 6.20 -0.91 -37.91
C LEU A 141 7.40 -1.31 -37.05
N ARG A 142 8.01 -2.47 -37.31
CA ARG A 142 9.25 -2.88 -36.62
C ARG A 142 10.40 -1.92 -36.87
N ARG A 143 10.57 -1.43 -38.11
CA ARG A 143 11.58 -0.42 -38.42
C ARG A 143 11.31 0.89 -37.69
N LEU A 144 10.05 1.34 -37.65
CA LEU A 144 9.67 2.57 -36.98
C LEU A 144 9.93 2.53 -35.47
N ILE A 145 9.58 1.41 -34.82
CA ILE A 145 9.83 1.21 -33.39
C ILE A 145 11.33 1.17 -33.10
N ALA A 146 12.11 0.45 -33.91
CA ALA A 146 13.57 0.39 -33.74
C ALA A 146 14.24 1.77 -33.88
N THR A 147 13.76 2.64 -34.76
CA THR A 147 14.24 4.04 -34.82
C THR A 147 13.81 4.87 -33.62
N ALA A 148 12.57 4.71 -33.13
CA ALA A 148 12.11 5.47 -31.96
C ALA A 148 12.85 5.06 -30.67
N GLU A 149 13.14 3.78 -30.49
CA GLU A 149 13.91 3.27 -29.35
C GLU A 149 15.36 3.80 -29.36
N ALA A 150 15.98 3.88 -30.54
CA ALA A 150 17.33 4.43 -30.67
C ALA A 150 17.38 5.95 -30.35
N ASP A 151 16.37 6.70 -30.76
CA ASP A 151 16.28 8.14 -30.48
C ASP A 151 15.99 8.43 -28.99
N GLU A 152 15.26 7.55 -28.29
CA GLU A 152 15.01 7.67 -26.84
C GLU A 152 16.25 7.34 -26.00
N GLU A 153 17.04 6.34 -26.40
CA GLU A 153 18.28 5.93 -25.69
C GLU A 153 19.34 7.06 -25.70
N GLU A 154 19.40 7.87 -26.76
CA GLU A 154 20.32 9.01 -26.85
C GLU A 154 19.92 10.18 -25.91
N LEU A 155 18.62 10.35 -25.64
CA LEU A 155 18.11 11.40 -24.74
C LEU A 155 18.26 11.05 -23.25
N GLU A 156 18.14 9.78 -22.88
CA GLU A 156 18.30 9.33 -21.50
C GLU A 156 19.74 9.52 -20.98
N ASP A 157 20.73 9.32 -21.84
CA ASP A 157 22.15 9.48 -21.50
C ASP A 157 22.53 10.95 -21.20
N ASP A 158 21.91 11.90 -21.89
CA ASP A 158 22.13 13.34 -21.68
C ASP A 158 21.55 13.84 -20.33
N GLU A 159 20.39 13.31 -19.92
CA GLU A 159 19.82 13.61 -18.61
C GLU A 159 20.68 13.03 -17.48
N LEU A 160 21.15 11.80 -17.66
CA LEU A 160 22.03 11.14 -16.70
C LEU A 160 23.38 11.87 -16.56
N LEU A 161 23.93 12.38 -17.67
CA LEU A 161 25.13 13.22 -17.66
C LEU A 161 24.92 14.54 -16.90
N ARG A 162 23.76 15.19 -17.08
CA ARG A 162 23.40 16.41 -16.34
C ARG A 162 23.23 16.14 -14.84
N LEU A 163 22.68 14.99 -14.47
CA LEU A 163 22.54 14.59 -13.07
C LEU A 163 23.91 14.34 -12.42
N ARG A 164 24.81 13.62 -13.11
CA ARG A 164 26.19 13.39 -12.63
C ARG A 164 26.95 14.70 -12.44
N ARG A 165 26.82 15.65 -13.38
CA ARG A 165 27.42 16.98 -13.25
C ARG A 165 26.88 17.74 -12.04
N ARG A 166 25.57 17.70 -11.78
CA ARG A 166 24.96 18.32 -10.58
C ARG A 166 25.42 17.66 -9.29
N ALA A 167 25.48 16.32 -9.26
CA ALA A 167 25.93 15.58 -8.08
C ALA A 167 27.40 15.85 -7.74
N ALA A 168 28.26 15.99 -8.76
CA ALA A 168 29.68 16.32 -8.56
C ALA A 168 29.89 17.73 -7.97
N GLY A 169 28.96 18.66 -8.20
CA GLY A 169 29.00 20.01 -7.61
C GLY A 169 28.56 20.10 -6.15
N LEU A 170 27.87 19.06 -5.62
CA LEU A 170 27.46 19.00 -4.22
C LEU A 170 28.61 18.49 -3.34
N SER A 171 29.62 19.35 -3.18
CA SER A 171 30.74 19.15 -2.26
C SER A 171 30.23 19.14 -0.81
N LEU A 172 30.11 17.94 -0.22
CA LEU A 172 29.76 17.69 1.19
C LEU A 172 30.89 18.09 2.18
N ASN A 173 31.61 19.17 1.88
CA ASN A 173 32.65 19.70 2.76
C ASN A 173 32.09 20.57 3.88
N ASP A 174 30.77 20.76 3.93
CA ASP A 174 30.08 21.49 4.99
C ASP A 174 29.95 20.61 6.24
N LYS A 175 31.11 20.29 6.82
CA LYS A 175 31.23 19.72 8.17
C LYS A 175 30.71 20.79 9.12
N ARG A 176 29.40 20.74 9.37
CA ARG A 176 28.72 21.52 10.39
C ARG A 176 29.60 21.52 11.64
N LYS A 177 30.10 22.69 12.02
CA LYS A 177 30.75 22.89 13.31
C LYS A 177 29.75 22.43 14.35
N ARG A 178 30.02 21.27 14.96
CA ARG A 178 29.24 20.75 16.08
C ARG A 178 29.30 21.82 17.15
N GLY A 179 28.19 22.53 17.34
CA GLY A 179 28.08 23.61 18.32
C GLY A 179 28.53 23.13 19.69
N LYS A 180 29.09 24.05 20.46
CA LYS A 180 29.55 23.86 21.84
C LYS A 180 28.44 23.16 22.62
N GLU A 181 28.69 21.93 23.08
CA GLU A 181 27.72 21.13 23.85
C GLU A 181 27.26 21.94 25.06
N THR A 182 26.00 22.37 25.05
CA THR A 182 25.31 22.83 26.25
C THR A 182 25.03 21.60 27.11
N VAL A 183 25.50 21.65 28.35
CA VAL A 183 25.29 20.62 29.37
C VAL A 183 23.79 20.58 29.69
N VAL A 184 23.05 19.71 29.01
CA VAL A 184 21.66 19.39 29.35
C VAL A 184 21.72 18.42 30.53
N GLY A 185 21.32 18.93 31.69
CA GLY A 185 21.43 18.28 32.99
C GLY A 185 20.56 17.05 33.20
N ASP A 186 20.94 16.32 34.26
CA ASP A 186 20.17 15.37 35.07
C ASP A 186 19.43 14.25 34.34
N ASN A 187 20.14 13.55 33.46
CA ASN A 187 19.79 12.17 33.18
C ASN A 187 20.43 11.25 34.23
N PRO A 188 19.66 10.38 34.92
CA PRO A 188 20.21 9.48 35.93
C PRO A 188 21.30 8.60 35.31
N PRO A 189 22.39 8.31 36.04
CA PRO A 189 23.53 7.56 35.51
C PRO A 189 23.04 6.21 35.00
N MET A 190 23.02 6.08 33.68
CA MET A 190 22.72 4.83 33.02
C MET A 190 23.82 3.84 33.42
N ILE A 191 23.45 2.85 34.23
CA ILE A 191 24.35 1.79 34.70
C ILE A 191 24.78 0.98 33.48
N ILE A 192 25.92 1.35 32.90
CA ILE A 192 26.59 0.58 31.87
C ILE A 192 27.17 -0.64 32.59
N PRO A 193 26.77 -1.88 32.23
CA PRO A 193 27.34 -3.08 32.82
C PRO A 193 28.86 -3.04 32.61
N THR A 194 29.59 -3.05 33.72
CA THR A 194 31.04 -3.05 33.75
C THR A 194 31.52 -4.17 32.85
N LYS A 195 32.37 -3.82 31.89
CA LYS A 195 32.94 -4.69 30.85
C LYS A 195 33.67 -5.85 31.50
N GLY A 196 32.91 -6.91 31.81
CA GLY A 196 33.40 -8.12 32.45
C GLY A 196 34.48 -8.75 31.59
N GLN A 197 35.55 -9.20 32.24
CA GLN A 197 36.56 -10.06 31.65
C GLN A 197 35.89 -11.09 30.76
N ARG A 198 36.29 -11.13 29.48
CA ARG A 198 35.91 -12.20 28.56
C ARG A 198 36.42 -13.50 29.17
N THR A 199 35.55 -14.22 29.88
CA THR A 199 35.76 -15.63 30.20
C THR A 199 35.78 -16.34 28.86
N GLY A 200 36.97 -16.65 28.37
CA GLY A 200 37.13 -17.44 27.15
C GLY A 200 36.39 -18.75 27.36
N MET A 201 35.38 -19.01 26.53
CA MET A 201 34.72 -20.31 26.52
C MET A 201 35.80 -21.38 26.34
N SER A 202 35.90 -22.27 27.33
CA SER A 202 36.90 -23.34 27.36
C SER A 202 36.80 -24.19 26.09
N CYS A 203 37.93 -24.74 25.62
CA CYS A 203 37.97 -25.55 24.39
C CYS A 203 36.92 -26.65 24.36
N GLY A 204 36.58 -27.24 25.51
CA GLY A 204 35.54 -28.28 25.60
C GLY A 204 34.12 -27.80 25.21
N ALA A 205 33.76 -26.56 25.52
CA ALA A 205 32.46 -26.00 25.15
C ALA A 205 32.36 -25.74 23.64
N LYS A 206 33.45 -25.26 23.02
CA LYS A 206 33.52 -25.05 21.57
C LYS A 206 33.41 -26.37 20.80
N SER A 207 34.08 -27.42 21.26
CA SER A 207 34.00 -28.74 20.63
C SER A 207 32.62 -29.38 20.78
N ARG A 208 31.93 -29.21 21.92
CA ARG A 208 30.53 -29.68 22.06
C ARG A 208 29.56 -28.94 21.14
N ILE A 209 29.68 -27.63 21.02
CA ILE A 209 28.84 -26.84 20.10
C ILE A 209 29.11 -27.24 18.65
N SER A 210 30.39 -27.40 18.27
CA SER A 210 30.77 -27.84 16.93
C SER A 210 30.28 -29.26 16.63
N LYS A 211 30.22 -30.16 17.62
CA LYS A 211 29.68 -31.52 17.45
C LYS A 211 28.16 -31.51 17.23
N ILE A 212 27.42 -30.67 17.96
CA ILE A 212 25.96 -30.51 17.76
C ILE A 212 25.66 -29.92 16.38
N CYS A 213 26.51 -29.03 15.86
CA CYS A 213 26.37 -28.48 14.52
C CYS A 213 26.81 -29.45 13.42
N ALA A 214 27.76 -30.35 13.68
CA ALA A 214 28.20 -31.36 12.70
C ALA A 214 27.23 -32.54 12.57
N ASP A 215 26.54 -32.92 13.66
CA ASP A 215 25.50 -33.96 13.61
C ASP A 215 24.18 -33.45 12.97
N ARG A 216 23.98 -32.13 12.90
CA ARG A 216 22.97 -31.51 12.01
C ARG A 216 23.60 -31.26 10.65
N GLY A 217 23.71 -32.34 9.88
CA GLY A 217 24.21 -32.32 8.51
C GLY A 217 23.67 -31.15 7.69
N VAL A 218 24.60 -30.53 6.96
CA VAL A 218 24.34 -29.56 5.89
C VAL A 218 23.49 -30.25 4.83
N GLY A 219 22.18 -30.18 5.02
CA GLY A 219 21.17 -30.63 4.09
C GLY A 219 20.15 -29.52 3.93
N ALA A 220 20.39 -28.65 2.94
CA ALA A 220 19.33 -27.88 2.33
C ALA A 220 18.31 -28.86 1.76
N GLY A 221 17.13 -28.97 2.38
CA GLY A 221 16.06 -29.83 1.90
C GLY A 221 15.13 -30.28 3.00
N CYS A 222 13.85 -29.92 2.84
CA CYS A 222 12.65 -30.48 3.46
C CYS A 222 12.85 -31.60 4.49
N SER A 223 12.38 -31.38 5.72
CA SER A 223 11.97 -32.47 6.60
C SER A 223 10.45 -32.60 6.60
N THR A 224 9.95 -33.45 5.70
CA THR A 224 8.63 -34.07 5.82
C THR A 224 8.66 -35.20 6.86
N SER A 225 7.60 -35.22 7.67
CA SER A 225 6.95 -36.37 8.31
C SER A 225 7.77 -37.38 9.12
N ILE A 226 7.62 -37.31 10.45
CA ILE A 226 7.35 -38.50 11.27
C ILE A 226 6.10 -38.20 12.12
N LEU A 227 4.99 -38.83 11.71
CA LEU A 227 3.68 -38.77 12.33
C LEU A 227 3.64 -39.75 13.51
N GLU A 228 3.66 -39.22 14.73
CA GLU A 228 2.92 -39.82 15.84
C GLU A 228 1.73 -38.91 16.18
N PRO A 229 0.52 -39.45 16.41
CA PRO A 229 -0.63 -38.67 16.83
C PRO A 229 -0.50 -38.33 18.33
N VAL A 230 0.47 -37.48 18.67
CA VAL A 230 0.60 -36.93 20.03
C VAL A 230 -0.37 -35.77 20.14
N GLY A 231 -1.32 -35.91 21.07
CA GLY A 231 -2.51 -35.08 21.18
C GLY A 231 -2.27 -33.57 21.16
N LYS A 232 -3.28 -32.85 20.63
CA LYS A 232 -3.33 -31.38 20.57
C LYS A 232 -1.99 -30.80 20.12
N ILE A 233 -1.59 -31.13 18.89
CA ILE A 233 -0.52 -30.42 18.21
C ILE A 233 -1.01 -28.98 18.10
N SER A 234 -0.64 -28.15 19.07
CA SER A 234 -0.63 -26.72 18.88
C SER A 234 0.37 -26.53 17.74
N LEU A 235 -0.11 -26.59 16.49
CA LEU A 235 0.62 -26.32 15.26
C LEU A 235 1.10 -24.90 15.37
N SER A 236 2.18 -24.75 16.11
CA SER A 236 2.66 -23.45 16.53
C SER A 236 3.29 -22.88 15.28
N LEU A 237 2.79 -21.72 14.87
CA LEU A 237 3.28 -20.95 13.72
C LEU A 237 4.80 -20.63 13.77
N LYS A 238 5.51 -21.12 14.80
CA LYS A 238 6.96 -21.06 14.98
C LYS A 238 7.75 -21.71 13.84
N HIS A 239 7.12 -22.56 13.02
CA HIS A 239 7.80 -23.24 11.91
C HIS A 239 7.67 -22.47 10.58
N VAL A 240 6.78 -21.49 10.51
CA VAL A 240 6.65 -20.61 9.33
C VAL A 240 7.75 -19.57 9.41
N THR A 241 8.72 -19.66 8.51
CA THR A 241 9.88 -18.78 8.54
C THR A 241 9.53 -17.47 7.85
N VAL A 242 9.61 -16.35 8.56
CA VAL A 242 9.39 -15.02 7.97
C VAL A 242 10.66 -14.62 7.24
N GLY A 243 10.64 -14.72 5.91
CA GLY A 243 11.71 -14.18 5.07
C GLY A 243 11.56 -12.66 4.87
N THR A 244 12.69 -11.97 4.71
CA THR A 244 12.78 -10.50 4.51
C THR A 244 12.78 -10.09 3.03
N GLY A 245 12.67 -11.02 2.09
CA GLY A 245 12.61 -10.74 0.66
C GLY A 245 11.23 -10.29 0.17
N PRO A 246 11.15 -9.59 -0.97
CA PRO A 246 9.88 -9.17 -1.58
C PRO A 246 8.96 -10.36 -1.92
N ASP A 247 9.54 -11.50 -2.30
CA ASP A 247 8.81 -12.73 -2.62
C ASP A 247 8.48 -13.58 -1.38
N ASP A 248 9.11 -13.31 -0.24
CA ASP A 248 8.95 -14.13 0.96
C ASP A 248 7.60 -13.89 1.63
N LYS A 249 7.00 -12.72 1.41
CA LYS A 249 5.66 -12.42 1.90
C LYS A 249 4.61 -13.32 1.26
N GLU A 250 4.69 -13.58 -0.04
CA GLU A 250 3.75 -14.45 -0.75
C GLU A 250 3.89 -15.90 -0.29
N LYS A 251 5.13 -16.37 -0.10
CA LYS A 251 5.40 -17.69 0.47
C LYS A 251 4.83 -17.83 1.87
N TYR A 252 5.04 -16.83 2.74
CA TYR A 252 4.47 -16.81 4.09
C TYR A 252 2.94 -16.86 4.07
N GLU A 253 2.30 -16.13 3.15
CA GLU A 253 0.85 -16.16 2.95
C GLU A 253 0.35 -17.54 2.54
N ALA A 254 1.02 -18.19 1.60
CA ALA A 254 0.69 -19.53 1.13
C ALA A 254 0.86 -20.58 2.25
N GLU A 255 1.98 -20.58 2.95
CA GLU A 255 2.25 -21.50 4.07
C GLU A 255 1.24 -21.32 5.21
N CYS A 256 0.90 -20.07 5.57
CA CYS A 256 -0.14 -19.81 6.56
C CYS A 256 -1.51 -20.33 6.11
N ARG A 257 -1.85 -20.16 4.83
CA ARG A 257 -3.13 -20.62 4.28
C ARG A 257 -3.24 -22.14 4.34
N GLU A 258 -2.20 -22.85 3.89
CA GLU A 258 -2.13 -24.31 3.92
C GLU A 258 -2.27 -24.84 5.35
N LEU A 259 -1.58 -24.24 6.32
CA LEU A 259 -1.70 -24.61 7.73
C LEU A 259 -3.12 -24.44 8.26
N PHE A 260 -3.77 -23.31 7.99
CA PHE A 260 -5.14 -23.08 8.45
C PHE A 260 -6.19 -23.92 7.70
N GLU A 261 -5.93 -24.29 6.45
CA GLU A 261 -6.76 -25.22 5.69
C GLU A 261 -6.70 -26.64 6.25
N ALA A 262 -5.54 -27.07 6.79
CA ALA A 262 -5.38 -28.36 7.43
C ALA A 262 -6.02 -28.47 8.83
N LEU A 263 -6.32 -27.35 9.50
CA LEU A 263 -6.91 -27.35 10.85
C LEU A 263 -8.35 -27.89 10.87
N ALA A 264 -8.70 -28.54 11.97
CA ALA A 264 -10.10 -28.87 12.26
C ALA A 264 -10.92 -27.60 12.55
N VAL A 265 -12.24 -27.69 12.41
CA VAL A 265 -13.16 -26.55 12.60
C VAL A 265 -13.03 -25.92 13.99
N ASP A 266 -12.85 -26.73 15.03
CA ASP A 266 -12.75 -26.22 16.41
C ASP A 266 -11.41 -25.54 16.68
N GLU A 267 -10.32 -26.07 16.14
CA GLU A 267 -8.99 -25.45 16.19
C GLU A 267 -8.98 -24.11 15.44
N LEU A 268 -9.66 -24.04 14.29
CA LEU A 268 -9.81 -22.80 13.53
C LEU A 268 -10.62 -21.75 14.30
N LYS A 269 -11.69 -22.16 15.02
CA LYS A 269 -12.45 -21.27 15.90
C LYS A 269 -11.58 -20.73 17.04
N ASP A 270 -10.73 -21.56 17.63
CA ASP A 270 -9.85 -21.14 18.71
C ASP A 270 -8.74 -20.19 18.21
N ALA A 271 -8.19 -20.43 17.00
CA ALA A 271 -7.31 -19.49 16.33
C ALA A 271 -7.99 -18.13 16.06
N CYS A 272 -9.24 -18.15 15.59
CA CYS A 272 -10.06 -16.95 15.43
C CYS A 272 -10.25 -16.18 16.75
N LYS A 273 -10.55 -16.87 17.86
CA LYS A 273 -10.66 -16.22 19.18
C LYS A 273 -9.34 -15.59 19.62
N ALA A 274 -8.22 -16.30 19.45
CA ALA A 274 -6.89 -15.83 19.84
C ALA A 274 -6.49 -14.54 19.11
N ASP A 275 -6.76 -14.45 17.80
CA ASP A 275 -6.44 -13.28 16.98
C ASP A 275 -7.59 -12.25 16.89
N ARG A 276 -8.65 -12.41 17.70
CA ARG A 276 -9.85 -11.55 17.74
C ARG A 276 -10.50 -11.37 16.36
N VAL A 277 -10.63 -12.47 15.62
CA VAL A 277 -11.31 -12.56 14.33
C VAL A 277 -12.67 -13.23 14.55
N VAL A 278 -13.74 -12.66 14.00
CA VAL A 278 -15.08 -13.27 14.06
C VAL A 278 -15.13 -14.48 13.12
N TYR A 279 -15.45 -15.64 13.68
CA TYR A 279 -15.62 -16.89 12.93
C TYR A 279 -16.90 -16.84 12.08
N GLY A 280 -16.81 -17.24 10.82
CA GLY A 280 -17.91 -17.26 9.85
C GLY A 280 -17.77 -18.46 8.92
N LYS A 281 -17.88 -18.25 7.60
CA LYS A 281 -17.49 -19.28 6.61
C LYS A 281 -16.00 -19.61 6.75
N ARG A 282 -15.64 -20.89 6.59
CA ARG A 282 -14.28 -21.41 6.81
C ARG A 282 -13.24 -20.62 6.00
N GLU A 283 -13.48 -20.43 4.72
CA GLU A 283 -12.57 -19.77 3.78
C GLU A 283 -12.37 -18.28 4.12
N ILE A 284 -13.44 -17.62 4.57
CA ILE A 284 -13.39 -16.22 5.00
C ILE A 284 -12.61 -16.09 6.31
N ALA A 285 -12.82 -17.00 7.25
CA ALA A 285 -12.09 -17.02 8.52
C ALA A 285 -10.58 -17.24 8.29
N ILE A 286 -10.21 -18.21 7.45
CA ILE A 286 -8.83 -18.47 7.04
C ILE A 286 -8.21 -17.22 6.40
N SER A 287 -8.88 -16.64 5.40
CA SER A 287 -8.40 -15.44 4.72
C SER A 287 -8.16 -14.26 5.68
N ARG A 288 -9.03 -14.07 6.68
CA ARG A 288 -8.88 -13.03 7.70
C ARG A 288 -7.72 -13.31 8.65
N LEU A 289 -7.56 -14.57 9.07
CA LEU A 289 -6.44 -15.00 9.91
C LEU A 289 -5.10 -14.79 9.20
N VAL A 290 -4.97 -15.24 7.94
CA VAL A 290 -3.78 -15.04 7.12
C VAL A 290 -3.45 -13.56 7.00
N LYS A 291 -4.40 -12.72 6.58
CA LYS A 291 -4.18 -11.27 6.47
C LYS A 291 -3.71 -10.65 7.79
N ARG A 292 -4.31 -11.04 8.92
CA ARG A 292 -3.93 -10.51 10.24
C ARG A 292 -2.54 -10.96 10.68
N ARG A 293 -2.14 -12.19 10.36
CA ARG A 293 -0.80 -12.72 10.62
C ARG A 293 0.26 -12.06 9.77
N VAL A 294 0.00 -11.86 8.48
CA VAL A 294 0.88 -11.14 7.56
C VAL A 294 1.12 -9.73 8.06
N VAL A 295 0.04 -9.00 8.40
CA VAL A 295 0.17 -7.64 8.94
C VAL A 295 1.01 -7.66 10.22
N LYS A 296 0.82 -8.64 11.12
CA LYS A 296 1.60 -8.73 12.36
C LYS A 296 3.08 -9.05 12.12
N ALA A 297 3.39 -9.92 11.17
CA ALA A 297 4.75 -10.35 10.84
C ALA A 297 5.54 -9.29 10.05
N TYR A 298 4.86 -8.60 9.13
CA TYR A 298 5.43 -7.58 8.24
C TYR A 298 5.04 -6.15 8.65
N ASP A 299 4.58 -5.94 9.89
CA ASP A 299 4.33 -4.60 10.41
C ASP A 299 5.67 -3.84 10.42
N PRO A 300 5.79 -2.68 9.76
CA PRO A 300 7.02 -1.90 9.77
C PRO A 300 7.48 -1.52 11.19
N VAL A 301 6.59 -1.54 12.18
CA VAL A 301 6.93 -1.32 13.59
C VAL A 301 7.59 -2.55 14.23
N ASN A 302 7.23 -3.76 13.80
CA ASN A 302 7.74 -5.02 14.38
C ASN A 302 8.93 -5.61 13.60
N VAL A 303 9.06 -5.29 12.32
CA VAL A 303 10.23 -5.64 11.53
C VAL A 303 11.37 -4.75 12.03
N ALA A 304 12.25 -5.33 12.85
CA ALA A 304 13.47 -4.65 13.26
C ALA A 304 14.18 -4.18 11.99
N LEU A 305 14.20 -2.85 11.79
CA LEU A 305 14.98 -2.27 10.70
C LEU A 305 16.36 -2.91 10.78
N PRO A 306 16.88 -3.45 9.65
CA PRO A 306 18.19 -4.08 9.66
C PRO A 306 19.11 -3.09 10.33
N VAL A 307 19.59 -3.45 11.53
CA VAL A 307 20.41 -2.58 12.36
C VAL A 307 21.53 -2.23 11.41
N SER A 308 21.51 -0.99 10.89
CA SER A 308 22.39 -0.63 9.80
C SER A 308 23.74 -1.04 10.32
N SER A 309 24.36 -2.00 9.63
CA SER A 309 25.66 -2.47 10.04
C SER A 309 26.47 -1.20 9.95
N ARG A 310 26.68 -0.55 11.10
CA ARG A 310 27.71 0.43 11.30
C ARG A 310 28.95 -0.41 11.14
N VAL A 311 29.25 -0.71 9.88
CA VAL A 311 30.54 -1.16 9.40
C VAL A 311 31.45 -0.20 10.09
N GLY A 312 32.10 -0.72 11.13
CA GLY A 312 32.96 0.07 11.98
C GLY A 312 33.96 0.68 11.04
N LEU A 313 33.78 1.96 10.75
CA LEU A 313 34.86 2.82 10.31
C LEU A 313 35.85 2.70 11.48
N ARG A 314 36.78 1.75 11.35
CA ARG A 314 37.90 1.61 12.25
C ARG A 314 38.53 2.99 12.25
N ARG A 315 38.38 3.71 13.36
CA ARG A 315 39.23 4.84 13.70
C ARG A 315 40.65 4.30 13.65
N SER A 316 41.30 4.46 12.50
CA SER A 316 42.74 4.35 12.38
C SER A 316 43.30 5.46 13.24
N GLY A 317 43.93 5.10 14.35
CA GLY A 317 44.65 6.02 15.20
C GLY A 317 45.82 6.58 14.41
N ARG A 318 45.64 7.75 13.82
CA ARG A 318 46.73 8.60 13.35
C ARG A 318 47.08 9.55 14.49
N THR A 319 48.17 9.24 15.18
CA THR A 319 48.97 10.22 15.91
C THR A 319 49.57 11.17 14.87
N ALA A 320 48.88 12.27 14.58
CA ALA A 320 49.44 13.38 13.83
C ALA A 320 49.97 14.40 14.84
N ARG A 321 51.29 14.51 14.86
CA ARG A 321 52.05 15.52 15.58
C ARG A 321 51.56 16.90 15.13
N THR A 322 51.33 17.75 16.12
CA THR A 322 51.33 19.20 16.00
C THR A 322 52.72 19.66 15.55
N THR A 323 52.79 20.19 14.34
CA THR A 323 53.76 21.22 13.97
C THR A 323 52.95 22.46 13.70
N GLU A 324 53.00 23.35 14.69
CA GLU A 324 52.87 24.78 14.52
C GLU A 324 53.84 25.19 13.41
N ASP A 325 53.38 25.96 12.44
CA ASP A 325 54.21 26.96 11.77
C ASP A 325 53.28 27.94 11.05
N ASP A 326 53.35 29.17 11.56
CA ASP A 326 52.87 30.40 11.00
C ASP A 326 53.34 30.60 9.55
N ALA A 327 52.46 31.09 8.69
CA ALA A 327 52.85 31.97 7.59
C ALA A 327 51.63 32.74 7.08
N ASP A 328 51.60 34.01 7.46
CA ASP A 328 51.01 35.11 6.72
C ASP A 328 51.15 34.94 5.21
N LYS A 329 50.08 35.28 4.47
CA LYS A 329 50.21 36.19 3.33
C LYS A 329 48.85 36.70 2.87
N ASP A 330 48.70 37.99 3.09
CA ASP A 330 47.86 38.91 2.33
C ASP A 330 47.96 38.64 0.82
N ASN A 331 46.83 38.69 0.12
CA ASN A 331 46.79 39.43 -1.15
C ASN A 331 45.35 39.88 -1.46
N GLU A 332 45.17 41.20 -1.46
CA GLU A 332 44.13 41.92 -2.18
C GLU A 332 44.30 41.73 -3.70
N GLU A 333 43.20 41.59 -4.42
CA GLU A 333 42.97 42.13 -5.79
C GLU A 333 41.50 41.79 -6.13
N ALA A 334 40.53 42.71 -6.07
CA ALA A 334 40.29 43.83 -6.98
C ALA A 334 40.18 43.39 -8.45
N SER A 335 38.95 43.35 -8.98
CA SER A 335 38.52 43.59 -10.38
C SER A 335 37.00 43.31 -10.40
N GLU A 336 36.17 44.36 -10.34
CA GLU A 336 35.50 45.03 -11.47
C GLU A 336 34.33 44.23 -12.07
#